data_AF-A0A8J4STA0-F1
#
_entry.id   AF-A0A8J4STA0-F1
#
_cell.length_a   1.000
_cell.length_b   1.000
_cell.length_c   1.000
_cell.angle_alpha   90.00
_cell.angle_beta   90.00
_cell.angle_gamma   90.00
#
_symmetry.space_group_name_H-M   'P 1'
#
loop_
_entity.id
_entity.type
_entity.pdbx_description
1 polymer ?
#
loop_
_entity_poly.entity_id
_entity_poly.type
_entity_poly.pdbx_seq_one_letter_code
_entity_poly.pdbx_strand_id
1 'polypeptide(L)'
;MKPPSTSVEGNSSHGDNAILVLCPICSLGFSYSGGLERHLAGHKRNPTAHLAHLVGAIGFKCGNCAAEFGTQIGLFRHHRRAHPAEYNDEKLARRPVSQYNWFTLEDATLGNMATELYGSSGTKGTPIFLFYLSCVWMKPSPTLITLILFLIHLAGTWTT
;
A
#
# COMPACT_ATOMS: atom_id res chain seq x y z
N MET A 1 20.10 10.05 -51.46
CA MET A 1 19.44 10.82 -50.37
C MET A 1 20.13 10.43 -49.06
N LYS A 2 20.72 11.39 -48.35
CA LYS A 2 21.52 11.21 -47.14
C LYS A 2 20.71 11.75 -45.94
N PRO A 3 20.65 11.05 -44.79
CA PRO A 3 19.84 11.51 -43.67
C PRO A 3 20.51 12.68 -42.92
N PRO A 4 19.70 13.55 -42.27
CA PRO A 4 20.19 14.74 -41.59
C PRO A 4 20.85 14.40 -40.25
N SER A 5 22.02 14.99 -40.04
CA SER A 5 22.72 15.08 -38.77
C SER A 5 21.98 16.03 -37.83
N THR A 6 21.35 15.49 -36.80
CA THR A 6 20.85 16.27 -35.65
C THR A 6 21.89 16.23 -34.54
N SER A 7 22.70 17.28 -34.49
CA SER A 7 23.50 17.68 -33.34
C SER A 7 22.58 18.09 -32.19
N VAL A 8 22.47 17.25 -31.16
CA VAL A 8 21.95 17.66 -29.86
C VAL A 8 23.14 18.05 -29.00
N GLU A 9 23.37 19.36 -28.91
CA GLU A 9 24.24 19.99 -27.92
C GLU A 9 23.72 19.69 -26.52
N GLY A 10 24.40 18.79 -25.82
CA GLY A 10 24.39 18.70 -24.37
C GLY A 10 25.71 19.24 -23.85
N ASN A 11 25.80 20.55 -23.69
CA ASN A 11 26.95 21.21 -23.08
C ASN A 11 26.91 20.98 -21.57
N SER A 12 27.97 20.40 -21.00
CA SER A 12 28.51 20.69 -19.65
C SER A 12 29.84 19.94 -19.49
N SER A 13 30.95 20.59 -19.82
CA SER A 13 31.86 21.24 -18.85
C SER A 13 32.71 20.22 -18.10
N HIS A 14 33.94 20.01 -18.56
CA HIS A 14 35.15 20.60 -17.96
C HIS A 14 35.68 19.75 -16.81
N GLY A 15 36.91 19.28 -16.97
CA GLY A 15 37.64 18.60 -15.92
C GLY A 15 37.92 19.58 -14.78
N ASP A 16 37.44 19.23 -13.59
CA ASP A 16 37.95 19.73 -12.34
C ASP A 16 38.23 18.52 -11.46
N ASN A 17 39.48 18.45 -10.99
CA ASN A 17 39.95 17.53 -9.97
C ASN A 17 39.31 17.93 -8.63
N ALA A 18 37.98 17.81 -8.54
CA ALA A 18 37.23 18.05 -7.33
C ALA A 18 37.61 16.95 -6.34
N ILE A 19 38.27 17.32 -5.25
CA ILE A 19 38.59 16.39 -4.16
C ILE A 19 37.26 15.92 -3.57
N LEU A 20 36.78 14.77 -4.05
CA LEU A 20 35.60 14.13 -3.51
C LEU A 20 35.97 13.41 -2.22
N VAL A 21 35.17 13.62 -1.18
CA VAL A 21 35.30 12.85 0.05
C VAL A 21 34.52 11.56 -0.13
N LEU A 22 35.21 10.42 -0.08
CA LEU A 22 34.63 9.12 -0.35
C LEU A 22 34.08 8.48 0.92
N CYS A 23 32.95 7.78 0.80
CA CYS A 23 32.45 6.94 1.87
C CYS A 23 33.32 5.68 2.04
N PRO A 24 33.85 5.37 3.24
CA PRO A 24 34.67 4.18 3.46
C PRO A 24 33.90 2.86 3.36
N ILE A 25 32.56 2.90 3.37
CA ILE A 25 31.72 1.69 3.35
C ILE A 25 31.27 1.36 1.92
N CYS A 26 30.89 2.36 1.11
CA CYS A 26 30.32 2.15 -0.22
C CYS A 26 31.02 2.92 -1.35
N SER A 27 32.11 3.64 -1.05
CA SER A 27 32.91 4.42 -2.01
C SER A 27 32.14 5.50 -2.78
N LEU A 28 30.94 5.86 -2.35
CA LEU A 28 30.18 6.98 -2.92
C LEU A 28 30.90 8.31 -2.63
N GLY A 29 31.10 9.12 -3.67
CA GLY A 29 31.80 10.41 -3.56
C GLY A 29 30.87 11.58 -3.24
N PHE A 30 31.32 12.46 -2.36
CA PHE A 30 30.60 13.66 -1.95
C PHE A 30 31.47 14.90 -2.18
N SER A 31 30.84 16.01 -2.58
CA SER A 31 31.52 17.29 -2.80
C SER A 31 31.94 18.02 -1.52
N TYR A 32 31.44 17.58 -0.35
CA TYR A 32 31.79 18.16 0.97
C TYR A 32 31.49 17.19 2.12
N SER A 33 32.16 17.39 3.27
CA SER A 33 32.13 16.51 4.44
C SER A 33 30.75 16.33 5.06
N GLY A 34 29.94 17.39 5.18
CA GLY A 34 28.58 17.29 5.75
C GLY A 34 27.63 16.39 4.94
N GLY A 35 27.84 16.28 3.63
CA GLY A 35 27.13 15.33 2.77
C GLY A 35 27.45 13.88 3.13
N LEU A 36 28.74 13.60 3.36
CA LEU A 36 29.24 12.30 3.79
C LEU A 36 28.77 11.93 5.20
N GLU A 37 28.80 12.85 6.16
CA GLU A 37 28.35 12.57 7.53
C GLU A 37 26.88 12.16 7.59
N ARG A 38 26.02 12.89 6.88
CA ARG A 38 24.59 12.55 6.76
C ARG A 38 24.40 11.19 6.10
N HIS A 39 25.21 10.87 5.09
CA HIS A 39 25.20 9.57 4.43
C HIS A 39 25.63 8.43 5.38
N LEU A 40 26.70 8.62 6.16
CA LEU A 40 27.17 7.65 7.17
C LEU A 40 26.12 7.41 8.27
N ALA A 41 25.35 8.44 8.64
CA ALA A 41 24.22 8.27 9.54
C ALA A 41 23.10 7.40 8.94
N GLY A 42 23.01 7.31 7.62
CA GLY A 42 22.13 6.40 6.90
C GLY A 42 22.55 4.93 7.06
N HIS A 43 23.85 4.65 6.96
CA HIS A 43 24.41 3.30 7.19
C HIS A 43 24.05 2.72 8.57
N LYS A 44 24.10 3.55 9.62
CA LYS A 44 23.72 3.13 10.98
C LYS A 44 22.25 2.75 11.12
N ARG A 45 21.36 3.46 10.41
CA ARG A 45 19.91 3.25 10.50
C ARG A 45 19.43 2.11 9.61
N ASN A 46 20.02 1.98 8.43
CA ASN A 46 19.72 0.93 7.49
C ASN A 46 21.02 0.52 6.78
N PRO A 47 21.62 -0.62 7.16
CA PRO A 47 22.84 -1.12 6.55
C PRO A 47 22.73 -1.31 5.03
N THR A 48 21.52 -1.49 4.48
CA THR A 48 21.30 -1.70 3.03
C THR A 48 21.07 -0.42 2.22
N ALA A 49 20.91 0.73 2.88
CA ALA A 49 20.61 2.00 2.20
C ALA A 49 21.67 2.42 1.17
N HIS A 50 22.93 1.98 1.35
CA HIS A 50 24.03 2.25 0.44
C HIS A 50 23.94 1.51 -0.90
N LEU A 51 23.20 0.40 -0.94
CA LEU A 51 22.93 -0.30 -2.18
C LEU A 51 22.05 0.54 -3.10
N ALA A 52 21.31 1.53 -2.61
CA ALA A 52 20.44 2.36 -3.44
C ALA A 52 21.16 3.03 -4.61
N HIS A 53 22.43 3.45 -4.43
CA HIS A 53 23.23 4.02 -5.53
C HIS A 53 23.72 2.95 -6.52
N LEU A 54 24.09 1.75 -6.03
CA LEU A 54 24.49 0.62 -6.89
C LEU A 54 23.29 0.07 -7.67
N VAL A 55 22.11 0.06 -7.06
CA VAL A 55 20.86 -0.33 -7.72
C VAL A 55 20.37 0.79 -8.66
N GLY A 56 20.84 2.03 -8.53
CA GLY A 56 20.63 3.07 -9.55
C GLY A 56 21.21 2.72 -10.93
N ALA A 57 22.20 1.81 -10.99
CA ALA A 57 22.76 1.30 -12.24
C ALA A 57 22.05 0.03 -12.76
N ILE A 58 21.22 -0.61 -11.94
CA ILE A 58 20.48 -1.84 -12.28
C ILE A 58 19.00 -1.49 -12.24
N GLY A 59 18.38 -1.29 -13.41
CA GLY A 59 16.95 -0.99 -13.51
C GLY A 59 16.10 -1.89 -12.61
N PHE A 60 15.10 -1.31 -11.96
CA PHE A 60 14.17 -2.01 -11.08
C PHE A 60 13.16 -2.78 -11.92
N LYS A 61 13.27 -4.11 -11.92
CA LYS A 61 12.40 -4.99 -12.71
C LYS A 61 11.20 -5.47 -11.91
N CYS A 62 10.06 -5.59 -12.56
CA CYS A 62 8.91 -6.26 -11.98
C CYS A 62 9.14 -7.78 -11.92
N GLY A 63 8.72 -8.43 -10.82
CA GLY A 63 8.79 -9.89 -10.70
C GLY A 63 7.65 -10.61 -11.44
N ASN A 64 6.55 -9.90 -11.72
CA ASN A 64 5.32 -10.44 -12.31
C ASN A 64 5.18 -10.15 -13.80
N CYS A 65 6.05 -9.28 -14.36
CA CYS A 65 6.07 -8.98 -15.79
C CYS A 65 7.44 -8.43 -16.23
N ALA A 66 7.60 -8.17 -17.53
CA ALA A 66 8.85 -7.68 -18.11
C ALA A 66 9.08 -6.16 -17.96
N ALA A 67 8.27 -5.45 -17.18
CA ALA A 67 8.40 -4.00 -17.03
C ALA A 67 9.63 -3.62 -16.19
N GLU A 68 10.35 -2.59 -16.65
CA GLU A 68 11.56 -2.08 -16.00
C GLU A 68 11.41 -0.59 -15.69
N PHE A 69 11.92 -0.17 -14.53
CA PHE A 69 11.79 1.18 -14.02
C PHE A 69 13.14 1.72 -13.56
N GLY A 70 13.41 3.00 -13.81
CA GLY A 70 14.62 3.67 -13.30
C GLY A 70 14.56 3.99 -11.80
N THR A 71 13.42 3.79 -11.13
CA THR A 71 13.26 4.07 -9.70
C THR A 71 12.39 3.02 -9.00
N GLN A 72 12.67 2.76 -7.72
CA GLN A 72 11.83 1.93 -6.83
C GLN A 72 10.37 2.43 -6.77
N ILE A 73 10.18 3.75 -6.72
CA ILE A 73 8.85 4.37 -6.64
C ILE A 73 8.04 4.06 -7.91
N GLY A 74 8.70 4.11 -9.08
CA GLY A 74 8.11 3.72 -10.36
C GLY A 74 7.63 2.27 -10.36
N LEU A 75 8.49 1.35 -9.91
CA LEU A 75 8.16 -0.06 -9.77
C LEU A 75 6.99 -0.30 -8.81
N PHE A 76 7.01 0.32 -7.63
CA PHE A 76 5.94 0.16 -6.63
C PHE A 76 4.59 0.64 -7.16
N ARG A 77 4.58 1.80 -7.83
CA ARG A 77 3.37 2.35 -8.46
C ARG A 77 2.84 1.44 -9.57
N HIS A 78 3.73 0.86 -10.36
CA HIS A 78 3.38 -0.11 -11.38
C HIS A 78 2.79 -1.38 -10.76
N HIS A 79 3.48 -1.98 -9.79
CA HIS A 79 3.06 -3.22 -9.12
C HIS A 79 1.64 -3.07 -8.56
N ARG A 80 1.36 -1.97 -7.84
CA ARG A 80 0.02 -1.68 -7.31
C ARG A 80 -1.08 -1.58 -8.38
N ARG A 81 -0.77 -1.15 -9.60
CA ARG A 81 -1.75 -0.88 -10.66
C ARG A 81 -1.92 -2.05 -11.63
N ALA A 82 -0.82 -2.69 -12.01
CA ALA A 82 -0.80 -3.79 -12.98
C ALA A 82 -0.93 -5.17 -12.32
N HIS A 83 -0.53 -5.29 -11.06
CA HIS A 83 -0.50 -6.53 -10.27
C HIS A 83 -1.13 -6.33 -8.88
N PRO A 84 -2.39 -5.87 -8.80
CA PRO A 84 -3.02 -5.49 -7.54
C PRO A 84 -3.19 -6.69 -6.58
N ALA A 85 -3.39 -7.89 -7.10
CA ALA A 85 -3.54 -9.10 -6.28
C ALA A 85 -2.21 -9.45 -5.60
N GLU A 86 -1.14 -9.55 -6.37
CA GLU A 86 0.19 -9.91 -5.90
C GLU A 86 0.76 -8.85 -4.96
N TYR A 87 0.52 -7.57 -5.27
CA TYR A 87 0.83 -6.46 -4.39
C TYR A 87 0.12 -6.58 -3.02
N ASN A 88 -1.16 -6.94 -3.02
CA ASN A 88 -1.93 -7.10 -1.78
C ASN A 88 -1.49 -8.33 -1.00
N ASP A 89 -1.21 -9.45 -1.66
CA ASP A 89 -0.72 -10.67 -1.02
C ASP A 89 0.64 -10.43 -0.35
N GLU A 90 1.57 -9.75 -1.02
CA GLU A 90 2.86 -9.38 -0.44
C GLU A 90 2.71 -8.43 0.76
N LYS A 91 1.71 -7.54 0.73
CA LYS A 91 1.36 -6.66 1.84
C LYS A 91 0.79 -7.45 3.03
N LEU A 92 -0.08 -8.42 2.77
CA LEU A 92 -0.70 -9.28 3.79
C LEU A 92 0.35 -10.19 4.44
N ALA A 93 1.26 -10.77 3.65
CA ALA A 93 2.35 -11.60 4.14
C ALA A 93 3.30 -10.84 5.09
N ARG A 94 3.45 -9.53 4.90
CA ARG A 94 4.25 -8.66 5.79
C ARG A 94 3.50 -8.20 7.04
N ARG A 95 2.19 -8.40 7.13
CA ARG A 95 1.45 -8.02 8.35
C ARG A 95 1.84 -8.99 9.46
N PRO A 96 2.17 -8.48 10.66
CA PRO A 96 2.37 -9.35 11.80
C PRO A 96 1.09 -10.15 12.01
N VAL A 97 1.26 -11.45 12.30
CA VAL A 97 0.16 -12.29 12.75
C VAL A 97 -0.44 -11.60 13.97
N SER A 98 -1.75 -11.46 13.95
CA SER A 98 -2.44 -10.87 15.09
C SER A 98 -2.17 -11.64 16.35
N GLN A 99 -2.03 -10.88 17.42
CA GLN A 99 -2.00 -11.41 18.77
C GLN A 99 -3.31 -12.11 19.15
N TYR A 100 -4.42 -11.70 18.54
CA TYR A 100 -5.73 -12.29 18.76
C TYR A 100 -6.05 -13.30 17.65
N ASN A 101 -6.35 -14.53 18.07
CA ASN A 101 -6.96 -15.52 17.19
C ASN A 101 -8.45 -15.20 17.03
N TRP A 102 -8.80 -14.45 15.99
CA TRP A 102 -10.19 -14.09 15.73
C TRP A 102 -11.09 -15.28 15.39
N PHE A 103 -10.53 -16.45 15.07
CA PHE A 103 -11.32 -17.67 14.82
C PHE A 103 -11.88 -18.27 16.12
N THR A 104 -11.24 -18.01 17.25
CA THR A 104 -11.67 -18.49 18.58
C THR A 104 -12.30 -17.39 19.43
N LEU A 105 -12.46 -16.19 18.87
CA LEU A 105 -13.00 -15.06 19.60
C LEU A 105 -14.52 -15.12 19.52
N GLU A 106 -15.16 -15.37 20.65
CA GLU A 106 -16.62 -15.42 20.75
C GLU A 106 -17.25 -14.07 20.39
N ASP A 107 -18.42 -14.10 19.76
CA ASP A 107 -19.15 -12.92 19.29
C ASP A 107 -19.39 -11.90 20.42
N ALA A 108 -19.57 -12.37 21.66
CA ALA A 108 -19.75 -11.52 22.83
C ALA A 108 -18.47 -10.72 23.16
N THR A 109 -17.29 -11.33 23.06
CA THR A 109 -16.01 -10.63 23.29
C THR A 109 -15.75 -9.62 22.17
N LEU A 110 -16.08 -9.97 20.92
CA LEU A 110 -16.01 -9.05 19.78
C LEU A 110 -16.95 -7.86 19.96
N GLY A 111 -18.19 -8.12 20.41
CA GLY A 111 -19.20 -7.10 20.70
C GLY A 111 -18.80 -6.16 21.84
N ASN A 112 -18.17 -6.68 22.89
CA ASN A 112 -17.66 -5.88 24.00
C ASN A 112 -16.51 -4.98 23.56
N MET A 113 -15.54 -5.50 22.79
CA MET A 113 -14.46 -4.68 22.24
C MET A 113 -14.98 -3.59 21.29
N ALA A 114 -15.98 -3.91 20.45
CA ALA A 114 -16.64 -2.90 19.63
C ALA A 114 -17.30 -1.81 20.48
N THR A 115 -17.98 -2.20 21.56
CA THR A 115 -18.66 -1.28 22.49
C THR A 115 -17.67 -0.36 23.22
N GLU A 116 -16.52 -0.88 23.66
CA GLU A 116 -15.45 -0.08 24.30
C GLU A 116 -14.87 0.98 23.35
N LEU A 117 -14.67 0.65 22.08
CA LEU A 117 -14.22 1.61 21.07
C LEU A 117 -15.22 2.75 20.84
N TYR A 118 -16.52 2.47 20.94
CA TYR A 118 -17.58 3.49 20.85
C TYR A 118 -17.71 4.32 22.13
N GLY A 119 -17.57 3.72 23.31
CA GLY A 119 -17.68 4.42 24.60
C GLY A 119 -16.61 5.48 24.84
N SER A 120 -15.47 5.39 24.14
CA SER A 120 -14.36 6.36 24.24
C SER A 120 -14.56 7.61 23.35
N SER A 121 -15.43 7.55 22.35
CA SER A 121 -15.74 8.72 21.50
C SER A 121 -17.08 9.33 21.90
N GLY A 122 -17.03 10.37 22.73
CA GLY A 122 -18.18 11.18 23.14
C GLY A 122 -18.79 12.03 22.01
N THR A 123 -19.14 11.44 20.87
CA THR A 123 -19.93 12.10 19.83
C THR A 123 -21.16 11.26 19.52
N LYS A 124 -22.34 11.87 19.64
CA LYS A 124 -23.65 11.28 19.40
C LYS A 124 -23.79 10.93 17.91
N GLY A 125 -23.31 9.76 17.51
CA GLY A 125 -23.47 9.20 16.17
C GLY A 125 -24.49 8.06 16.17
N THR A 126 -25.42 8.11 15.22
CA THR A 126 -26.51 7.14 14.98
C THR A 126 -26.08 5.67 15.10
N PRO A 127 -26.91 4.79 15.70
CA PRO A 127 -26.54 3.40 15.96
C PRO A 127 -26.39 2.58 14.68
N ILE A 128 -25.23 1.94 14.55
CA ILE A 128 -24.86 1.00 13.47
C ILE A 128 -25.70 -0.29 13.47
N PHE A 129 -26.62 -0.45 14.43
CA PHE A 129 -27.61 -1.54 14.42
C PHE A 129 -28.39 -1.62 13.10
N LEU A 130 -28.55 -0.52 12.36
CA LEU A 130 -29.20 -0.54 11.03
C LEU A 130 -28.27 -0.98 9.88
N PHE A 131 -26.95 -0.88 10.05
CA PHE A 131 -25.98 -1.34 9.04
C PHE A 131 -25.64 -2.83 9.23
N TYR A 132 -25.52 -3.31 10.47
CA TYR A 132 -25.20 -4.72 10.73
C TYR A 132 -26.33 -5.67 10.33
N LEU A 133 -27.59 -5.25 10.47
CA LEU A 133 -28.75 -6.06 10.04
C LEU A 133 -28.86 -6.20 8.51
N SER A 134 -28.26 -5.28 7.74
CA SER A 134 -28.22 -5.38 6.27
C SER A 134 -27.08 -6.27 5.75
N CYS A 135 -25.97 -6.38 6.50
CA CYS A 135 -24.76 -7.04 6.00
C CYS A 135 -24.65 -8.53 6.38
N VAL A 136 -25.32 -9.00 7.45
CA VAL A 136 -25.13 -10.38 7.95
C VAL A 136 -26.20 -11.37 7.48
N TRP A 137 -27.38 -10.93 7.00
CA TRP A 137 -28.43 -11.83 6.51
C TRP A 137 -29.06 -11.34 5.20
N MET A 138 -28.33 -11.42 4.09
CA MET A 138 -28.94 -11.23 2.77
C MET A 138 -28.25 -12.07 1.68
N LYS A 139 -28.41 -13.39 1.76
CA LYS A 139 -28.76 -14.17 0.55
C LYS A 139 -30.19 -14.65 0.74
N PRO A 140 -31.21 -13.80 0.53
CA PRO A 140 -32.56 -14.29 0.51
C PRO A 140 -32.66 -15.24 -0.68
N SER A 141 -33.03 -16.49 -0.44
CA SER A 141 -33.51 -17.33 -1.53
C SER A 141 -34.69 -16.59 -2.17
N PRO A 142 -34.84 -16.64 -3.51
CA PRO A 142 -35.93 -15.94 -4.20
C PRO A 142 -37.32 -16.31 -3.65
N THR A 143 -37.45 -17.49 -3.03
CA THR A 143 -38.66 -17.97 -2.35
C THR A 143 -39.04 -17.17 -1.10
N LEU A 144 -38.07 -16.61 -0.37
CA LEU A 144 -38.31 -15.86 0.86
C LEU A 144 -38.79 -14.43 0.55
N ILE A 145 -38.30 -13.84 -0.55
CA ILE A 145 -38.77 -12.54 -1.06
C ILE A 145 -40.23 -12.64 -1.52
N THR A 146 -40.58 -13.70 -2.26
CA THR A 146 -41.97 -13.91 -2.71
C THR A 146 -42.93 -14.14 -1.54
N LEU A 147 -42.49 -14.81 -0.48
CA LEU A 147 -43.32 -15.06 0.71
C LEU A 147 -43.59 -13.76 1.49
N ILE A 148 -42.58 -12.89 1.63
CA ILE A 148 -42.72 -11.58 2.30
C ILE A 148 -43.68 -10.67 1.51
N LEU A 149 -43.54 -10.59 0.19
CA LEU A 149 -44.45 -9.79 -0.65
C LEU A 149 -45.89 -10.31 -0.60
N PHE A 150 -46.10 -11.63 -0.53
CA PHE A 150 -47.42 -12.24 -0.41
C PHE A 150 -48.08 -11.92 0.95
N LEU A 151 -47.31 -11.93 2.04
CA LEU A 151 -47.79 -11.58 3.38
C LEU A 151 -48.15 -10.09 3.50
N ILE A 152 -47.41 -9.20 2.83
CA ILE A 152 -47.74 -7.77 2.78
C ILE A 152 -49.05 -7.54 2.00
N HIS A 153 -49.29 -8.30 0.93
CA HIS A 153 -50.54 -8.21 0.17
C HIS A 153 -51.75 -8.72 0.96
N LEU A 154 -51.59 -9.80 1.72
CA LEU A 154 -52.63 -10.33 2.62
C LEU A 154 -52.93 -9.39 3.80
N ALA A 155 -51.94 -8.65 4.29
CA ALA A 155 -52.13 -7.69 5.38
C ALA A 155 -52.80 -6.37 4.92
N GLY A 156 -52.68 -6.02 3.65
CA GLY A 156 -53.23 -4.78 3.08
C GLY A 156 -54.73 -4.80 2.77
N THR A 157 -55.42 -5.94 2.88
CA THR A 157 -56.86 -6.06 2.57
C THR A 157 -57.77 -6.02 3.81
N TRP A 158 -57.25 -5.76 5.01
CA TRP A 158 -58.01 -5.80 6.27
C TRP A 158 -58.30 -4.41 6.88
N THR A 159 -58.22 -3.34 6.09
CA THR A 159 -58.65 -2.01 6.52
C THR A 159 -59.54 -1.36 5.47
N THR A 160 -60.79 -1.81 5.39
CA THR A 160 -61.93 -1.06 4.86
C THR A 160 -63.15 -1.36 5.70
#